data_AF-A0AA41CMA6-F1
#
_entry.id   AF-A0AA41CMA6-F1
#
_cell.length_a   1.000
_cell.length_b   1.000
_cell.length_c   1.000
_cell.angle_alpha   90.00
_cell.angle_beta   90.00
_cell.angle_gamma   90.00
#
_symmetry.space_group_name_H-M   'P 1'
#
loop_
_entity.id
_entity.type
_entity.pdbx_description
1 polymer ?
#
loop_
_entity_poly.entity_id
_entity_poly.type
_entity_poly.pdbx_seq_one_letter_code
_entity_poly.pdbx_strand_id
1 'polypeptide(L)'
;MRAAGTQVFCASSPSAVVLMASAVEAGLLPEAGRRVLLVCDDAPVPEAAPPWDEVPGFARLRARFDAVLSWNEAIRPFHPAAWTPRTEDVPLLERHLRRSWGLGEDRVELVLGAPDTPPALAVARVFTGAPLHVCVGGPADYGPTRGKLDPLIGTRVRQVLHPDLIPGLAPSLLAEFGAPTRVIPADAFRTVTGEVASAVTGVPEGAALVVGERPSDTAVEEDALHADMVRTAVGRGHHHVVFAPHPASPSRHAGAVRAEAARLGVDLTVLDTPVPVEALYEASRPALVVGCASAAVFTASALYGLPVARVGTRRLLDGLTPYHHPRRAALVLAEAVLPGVAPVDGDPRGLLAALAFTMRPQVRPSLRADAERYLAAGAWDRRWFPRRRLTALGLPGGVPRRLAFLPRSRVARRVVRRARAIRKAVGR
;
A
#
# COMPACT_ATOMS: atom_id res chain seq x y z
N MET A 1 26.47 -27.69 13.58
CA MET A 1 25.96 -26.80 12.51
C MET A 1 24.46 -26.96 12.43
N ARG A 2 23.67 -25.93 12.77
CA ARG A 2 22.23 -25.98 12.50
C ARG A 2 22.07 -26.04 10.98
N ALA A 3 21.38 -27.05 10.45
CA ALA A 3 21.06 -27.11 9.03
C ALA A 3 20.38 -25.80 8.65
N ALA A 4 20.97 -25.08 7.69
CA ALA A 4 20.47 -23.77 7.29
C ALA A 4 19.10 -24.00 6.61
N GLY A 5 18.03 -23.42 7.19
CA GLY A 5 16.65 -23.68 6.75
C GLY A 5 16.33 -23.11 5.37
N THR A 6 15.14 -23.43 4.86
CA THR A 6 14.63 -22.89 3.59
C THR A 6 13.78 -21.64 3.87
N GLN A 7 14.09 -20.53 3.21
CA GLN A 7 13.26 -19.33 3.20
C GLN A 7 12.37 -19.33 1.95
N VAL A 8 11.06 -19.12 2.13
CA VAL A 8 10.10 -18.97 1.02
C VAL A 8 9.62 -17.52 0.98
N PHE A 9 9.92 -16.83 -0.12
CA PHE A 9 9.60 -15.44 -0.38
C PHE A 9 8.31 -15.35 -1.20
N CYS A 10 7.20 -14.96 -0.59
CA CYS A 10 5.88 -14.90 -1.24
C CYS A 10 5.64 -13.49 -1.78
N ALA A 11 5.86 -13.27 -3.07
CA ALA A 11 5.74 -11.96 -3.70
C ALA A 11 4.51 -11.90 -4.61
N SER A 12 3.73 -10.82 -4.50
CA SER A 12 2.59 -10.54 -5.38
C SER A 12 2.91 -9.61 -6.57
N SER A 13 4.13 -9.06 -6.62
CA SER A 13 4.53 -8.11 -7.65
C SER A 13 6.06 -7.99 -7.78
N PRO A 14 6.56 -7.46 -8.90
CA PRO A 14 7.98 -7.14 -9.05
C PRO A 14 8.53 -6.22 -7.94
N SER A 15 7.79 -5.17 -7.56
CA SER A 15 8.20 -4.27 -6.47
C SER A 15 8.27 -4.97 -5.11
N ALA A 16 7.45 -6.01 -4.86
CA ALA A 16 7.58 -6.82 -3.65
C ALA A 16 8.88 -7.64 -3.64
N VAL A 17 9.31 -8.17 -4.80
CA VAL A 17 10.60 -8.88 -4.92
C VAL A 17 11.77 -7.92 -4.67
N VAL A 18 11.74 -6.72 -5.25
CA VAL A 18 12.76 -5.69 -4.98
C VAL A 18 12.86 -5.41 -3.49
N LEU A 19 11.74 -5.18 -2.82
CA LEU A 19 11.70 -4.91 -1.38
C LEU A 19 12.29 -6.07 -0.55
N MET A 20 11.90 -7.30 -0.87
CA MET A 20 12.37 -8.51 -0.18
C MET A 20 13.86 -8.76 -0.42
N ALA A 21 14.34 -8.61 -1.65
CA ALA A 21 15.76 -8.71 -1.98
C ALA A 21 16.57 -7.62 -1.26
N SER A 22 16.03 -6.40 -1.16
CA SER A 22 16.67 -5.30 -0.41
C SER A 22 16.81 -5.61 1.07
N ALA A 23 15.82 -6.30 1.67
CA ALA A 23 15.91 -6.79 3.04
C ALA A 23 16.99 -7.87 3.23
N VAL A 24 17.20 -8.72 2.22
CA VAL A 24 18.30 -9.69 2.19
C VAL A 24 19.65 -8.97 2.13
N GLU A 25 19.83 -8.04 1.18
CA GLU A 25 21.08 -7.27 1.01
C GLU A 25 21.42 -6.47 2.27
N ALA A 26 20.41 -5.95 2.98
CA ALA A 26 20.58 -5.21 4.22
C ALA A 26 20.87 -6.11 5.44
N GLY A 27 20.95 -7.43 5.29
CA GLY A 27 21.19 -8.36 6.40
C GLY A 27 20.07 -8.39 7.45
N LEU A 28 18.85 -8.00 7.06
CA LEU A 28 17.70 -7.94 7.98
C LEU A 28 17.02 -9.29 8.18
N LEU A 29 17.33 -10.27 7.33
CA LEU A 29 16.80 -11.62 7.40
C LEU A 29 17.89 -12.59 7.90
N PRO A 30 17.51 -13.67 8.62
CA PRO A 30 18.46 -14.71 8.99
C PRO A 30 19.13 -15.34 7.77
N GLU A 31 20.34 -15.87 7.95
CA GLU A 31 20.98 -16.71 6.95
C GLU A 31 20.14 -17.97 6.69
N ALA A 32 20.10 -18.40 5.43
CA ALA A 32 19.34 -19.55 4.96
C ALA A 32 20.20 -20.39 4.01
N GLY A 33 19.98 -21.71 4.03
CA GLY A 33 20.70 -22.63 3.15
C GLY A 33 20.10 -22.67 1.75
N ARG A 34 18.83 -22.25 1.65
CA ARG A 34 18.07 -22.17 0.41
C ARG A 34 17.05 -21.05 0.47
N ARG A 35 16.89 -20.32 -0.63
CA ARG A 35 15.89 -19.28 -0.83
C ARG A 35 15.04 -19.60 -2.04
N VAL A 36 13.73 -19.64 -1.84
CA VAL A 36 12.75 -19.95 -2.88
C VAL A 36 11.86 -18.74 -3.06
N LEU A 37 11.70 -18.27 -4.29
CA LEU A 37 10.71 -17.28 -4.64
C LEU A 37 9.39 -17.98 -4.98
N LEU A 38 8.32 -17.65 -4.28
CA LEU A 38 6.95 -18.05 -4.58
C LEU A 38 6.23 -16.85 -5.20
N VAL A 39 6.02 -16.93 -6.52
CA VAL A 39 5.31 -15.94 -7.32
C VAL A 39 3.82 -16.14 -7.12
N CYS A 40 3.14 -15.08 -6.70
CA CYS A 40 1.70 -15.02 -6.58
C CYS A 40 1.19 -13.95 -7.54
N ASP A 41 0.32 -14.29 -8.48
CA ASP A 41 -0.39 -13.28 -9.27
C ASP A 41 -1.83 -13.15 -8.76
N ASP A 42 -2.10 -12.04 -8.10
CA ASP A 42 -3.40 -11.69 -7.53
C ASP A 42 -4.18 -10.66 -8.37
N ALA A 43 -3.75 -10.41 -9.61
CA ALA A 43 -4.53 -9.63 -10.57
C ALA A 43 -5.92 -10.25 -10.78
N PRO A 44 -6.96 -9.49 -11.14
CA PRO A 44 -8.32 -10.03 -11.29
C PRO A 44 -8.47 -11.17 -12.32
N VAL A 45 -7.59 -11.19 -13.33
CA VAL A 45 -7.52 -12.24 -14.36
C VAL A 45 -6.03 -12.47 -14.67
N PRO A 46 -5.31 -13.27 -13.85
CA PRO A 46 -3.87 -13.51 -14.01
C PRO A 46 -3.52 -14.09 -15.38
N GLU A 47 -4.41 -14.90 -15.96
CA GLU A 47 -4.19 -15.58 -17.24
C GLU A 47 -4.30 -14.64 -18.46
N ALA A 48 -4.75 -13.39 -18.26
CA ALA A 48 -4.93 -12.41 -19.32
C ALA A 48 -3.66 -11.58 -19.62
N ALA A 49 -2.54 -11.90 -18.98
CA ALA A 49 -1.24 -11.28 -19.21
C ALA A 49 -0.12 -12.32 -19.03
N PRO A 50 1.06 -12.10 -19.62
CA PRO A 50 2.25 -12.88 -19.29
C PRO A 50 2.57 -12.79 -17.79
N PRO A 51 3.16 -13.84 -17.19
CA PRO A 51 3.62 -13.80 -15.81
C PRO A 51 4.54 -12.61 -15.55
N TRP A 52 4.31 -11.87 -14.46
CA TRP A 52 5.09 -10.68 -14.14
C TRP A 52 6.53 -11.00 -13.73
N ASP A 53 6.88 -12.26 -13.47
CA ASP A 53 8.24 -12.72 -13.18
C ASP A 53 9.05 -13.06 -14.45
N GLU A 54 8.49 -12.82 -15.64
CA GLU A 54 9.19 -12.94 -16.93
C GLU A 54 9.54 -11.58 -17.55
N VAL A 55 9.37 -10.49 -16.79
CA VAL A 55 9.55 -9.11 -17.28
C VAL A 55 11.03 -8.71 -17.42
N PRO A 56 11.37 -7.68 -18.23
CA PRO A 56 12.73 -7.18 -18.38
C PRO A 56 13.39 -6.84 -17.04
N GLY A 57 14.64 -7.29 -16.87
CA GLY A 57 15.40 -7.10 -15.64
C GLY A 57 15.09 -8.12 -14.53
N PHE A 58 13.98 -8.86 -14.62
CA PHE A 58 13.61 -9.82 -13.58
C PHE A 58 14.57 -11.00 -13.49
N ALA A 59 15.22 -11.39 -14.61
CA ALA A 59 16.23 -12.45 -14.60
C ALA A 59 17.33 -12.22 -13.54
N ARG A 60 17.69 -10.97 -13.26
CA ARG A 60 18.67 -10.61 -12.21
C ARG A 60 18.11 -10.77 -10.80
N LEU A 61 16.84 -10.42 -10.59
CA LEU A 61 16.15 -10.68 -9.32
C LEU A 61 15.99 -12.19 -9.09
N ARG A 62 15.59 -12.92 -10.13
CA ARG A 62 15.43 -14.38 -10.14
C ARG A 62 16.71 -15.11 -9.76
N ALA A 63 17.87 -14.65 -10.23
CA ALA A 63 19.17 -15.27 -9.93
C ALA A 63 19.55 -15.28 -8.44
N ARG A 64 18.84 -14.54 -7.58
CA ARG A 64 19.04 -14.52 -6.12
C ARG A 64 18.38 -15.69 -5.38
N PHE A 65 17.53 -16.44 -6.08
CA PHE A 65 16.76 -17.52 -5.52
C PHE A 65 17.18 -18.85 -6.16
N ASP A 66 17.29 -19.89 -5.35
CA ASP A 66 17.62 -21.24 -5.79
C ASP A 66 16.49 -21.88 -6.61
N ALA A 67 15.26 -21.41 -6.40
CA ALA A 67 14.10 -21.83 -7.18
C ALA A 67 13.05 -20.71 -7.25
N VAL A 68 12.29 -20.71 -8.34
CA VAL A 68 11.07 -19.89 -8.49
C VAL A 68 9.89 -20.84 -8.72
N LEU A 69 8.84 -20.66 -7.93
CA LEU A 69 7.64 -21.49 -7.90
C LEU A 69 6.41 -20.61 -8.11
N SER A 70 5.33 -21.19 -8.65
CA SER A 70 4.05 -20.50 -8.85
C SER A 70 3.03 -20.94 -7.81
N TRP A 71 2.51 -19.98 -7.04
CA TRP A 71 1.38 -20.23 -6.14
C TRP A 71 0.10 -20.50 -6.92
N ASN A 72 -0.12 -19.77 -8.02
CA ASN A 72 -1.27 -19.91 -8.91
C ASN A 72 -1.41 -21.35 -9.43
N GLU A 73 -0.30 -21.95 -9.88
CA GLU A 73 -0.28 -23.35 -10.32
C GLU A 73 -0.53 -24.32 -9.15
N ALA A 74 0.05 -24.06 -7.98
CA ALA A 74 -0.09 -24.92 -6.81
C ALA A 74 -1.52 -25.00 -6.26
N ILE A 75 -2.34 -23.97 -6.48
CA ILE A 75 -3.72 -23.90 -5.97
C ILE A 75 -4.78 -24.02 -7.07
N ARG A 76 -4.39 -24.28 -8.32
CA ARG A 76 -5.34 -24.36 -9.44
C ARG A 76 -6.48 -25.36 -9.12
N PRO A 77 -7.76 -25.02 -9.38
CA PRO A 77 -8.28 -23.89 -10.14
C PRO A 77 -8.66 -22.65 -9.29
N PHE A 78 -8.15 -22.52 -8.07
CA PHE A 78 -8.50 -21.40 -7.20
C PHE A 78 -7.75 -20.11 -7.53
N HIS A 79 -8.40 -18.96 -7.30
CA HIS A 79 -7.77 -17.65 -7.48
C HIS A 79 -6.99 -17.21 -6.22
N PRO A 80 -5.71 -16.81 -6.32
CA PRO A 80 -4.87 -16.46 -5.16
C PRO A 80 -5.44 -15.39 -4.23
N ALA A 81 -6.09 -14.37 -4.79
CA ALA A 81 -6.71 -13.29 -4.02
C ALA A 81 -7.97 -13.72 -3.24
N ALA A 82 -8.63 -14.81 -3.66
CA ALA A 82 -9.95 -15.19 -3.18
C ALA A 82 -9.97 -16.51 -2.38
N TRP A 83 -8.83 -17.20 -2.30
CA TRP A 83 -8.76 -18.53 -1.72
C TRP A 83 -7.88 -18.58 -0.47
N THR A 84 -8.36 -19.33 0.52
CA THR A 84 -7.58 -19.75 1.69
C THR A 84 -7.93 -21.20 2.02
N PRO A 85 -6.98 -22.02 2.47
CA PRO A 85 -7.26 -23.41 2.82
C PRO A 85 -8.19 -23.51 4.03
N ARG A 86 -9.01 -24.55 4.05
CA ARG A 86 -9.76 -24.94 5.24
C ARG A 86 -8.81 -25.52 6.27
N THR A 87 -9.14 -25.39 7.55
CA THR A 87 -8.26 -25.82 8.65
C THR A 87 -7.96 -27.32 8.57
N GLU A 88 -8.94 -28.13 8.20
CA GLU A 88 -8.83 -29.58 8.04
C GLU A 88 -7.90 -30.00 6.89
N ASP A 89 -7.75 -29.16 5.86
CA ASP A 89 -6.94 -29.46 4.68
C ASP A 89 -5.47 -29.07 4.87
N VAL A 90 -5.17 -28.21 5.84
CA VAL A 90 -3.83 -27.64 6.05
C VAL A 90 -2.73 -28.70 6.17
N PRO A 91 -2.85 -29.77 6.98
CA PRO A 91 -1.78 -30.77 7.10
C PRO A 91 -1.53 -31.54 5.80
N LEU A 92 -2.58 -31.84 5.04
CA LEU A 92 -2.47 -32.52 3.75
C LEU A 92 -1.81 -31.62 2.71
N LEU A 93 -2.20 -30.33 2.71
CA LEU A 93 -1.67 -29.33 1.81
C LEU A 93 -0.20 -29.04 2.11
N GLU A 94 0.20 -28.86 3.37
CA GLU A 94 1.62 -28.66 3.72
C GLU A 94 2.48 -29.84 3.22
N ARG A 95 2.02 -31.09 3.45
CA ARG A 95 2.72 -32.28 2.97
C ARG A 95 2.78 -32.37 1.44
N HIS A 96 1.75 -31.89 0.75
CA HIS A 96 1.74 -31.83 -0.71
C HIS A 96 2.73 -30.78 -1.25
N LEU A 97 2.72 -29.57 -0.68
CA LEU A 97 3.62 -28.49 -1.08
C LEU A 97 5.08 -28.82 -0.75
N ARG A 98 5.37 -29.39 0.42
CA ARG A 98 6.72 -29.85 0.76
C ARG A 98 7.28 -30.84 -0.26
N ARG A 99 6.46 -31.77 -0.74
CA ARG A 99 6.88 -32.74 -1.76
C ARG A 99 7.04 -32.10 -3.14
N SER A 100 6.05 -31.34 -3.59
CA SER A 100 6.08 -30.71 -4.94
C SER A 100 7.17 -29.65 -5.07
N TRP A 101 7.50 -28.94 -4.01
CA TRP A 101 8.52 -27.90 -3.99
C TRP A 101 9.91 -28.41 -3.56
N GLY A 102 10.00 -29.71 -3.24
CA GLY A 102 11.23 -30.34 -2.78
C GLY A 102 11.78 -29.72 -1.50
N LEU A 103 10.92 -29.37 -0.54
CA LEU A 103 11.32 -28.78 0.76
C LEU A 103 11.78 -29.84 1.77
N GLY A 104 11.42 -31.10 1.57
CA GLY A 104 11.72 -32.17 2.52
C GLY A 104 11.27 -31.85 3.95
N GLU A 105 12.14 -32.20 4.91
CA GLU A 105 11.97 -31.92 6.35
C GLU A 105 12.63 -30.60 6.78
N ASP A 106 13.02 -29.75 5.82
CA ASP A 106 13.67 -28.47 6.15
C ASP A 106 12.74 -27.60 6.99
N ARG A 107 13.37 -26.85 7.91
CA ARG A 107 12.70 -25.77 8.62
C ARG A 107 12.39 -24.65 7.62
N VAL A 108 11.10 -24.36 7.47
CA VAL A 108 10.61 -23.29 6.59
C VAL A 108 10.47 -21.99 7.38
N GLU A 109 10.99 -20.89 6.82
CA GLU A 109 10.67 -19.52 7.23
C GLU A 109 10.00 -18.79 6.06
N LEU A 110 9.00 -17.97 6.36
CA LEU A 110 8.26 -17.23 5.33
C LEU A 110 8.64 -15.76 5.34
N VAL A 111 8.94 -15.22 4.15
CA VAL A 111 9.06 -13.79 3.91
C VAL A 111 7.90 -13.38 3.01
N LEU A 112 6.97 -12.57 3.49
CA LEU A 112 5.70 -12.34 2.78
C LEU A 112 5.16 -10.92 3.00
N GLY A 113 4.17 -10.51 2.20
CA GLY A 113 3.40 -9.29 2.43
C GLY A 113 2.53 -9.36 3.69
N ALA A 114 1.59 -8.45 3.86
CA ALA A 114 0.68 -8.46 5.02
C ALA A 114 -0.09 -9.80 5.14
N PRO A 115 0.06 -10.58 6.24
CA PRO A 115 -0.56 -11.89 6.39
C PRO A 115 -2.04 -11.81 6.82
N ASP A 116 -2.69 -10.65 6.68
CA ASP A 116 -4.11 -10.44 6.97
C ASP A 116 -5.01 -10.56 5.73
N THR A 117 -4.40 -10.74 4.56
CA THR A 117 -5.08 -10.88 3.26
C THR A 117 -4.41 -11.98 2.43
N PRO A 118 -5.17 -12.73 1.62
CA PRO A 118 -4.58 -13.61 0.60
C PRO A 118 -3.79 -12.79 -0.42
N PRO A 119 -2.74 -13.37 -1.04
CA PRO A 119 -2.29 -14.76 -0.91
C PRO A 119 -1.40 -15.03 0.32
N ALA A 120 -0.79 -14.00 0.93
CA ALA A 120 0.12 -14.14 2.07
C ALA A 120 -0.51 -14.87 3.26
N LEU A 121 -1.78 -14.57 3.58
CA LEU A 121 -2.54 -15.28 4.61
C LEU A 121 -2.67 -16.78 4.31
N ALA A 122 -2.92 -17.15 3.05
CA ALA A 122 -3.10 -18.54 2.67
C ALA A 122 -1.80 -19.34 2.87
N VAL A 123 -0.67 -18.81 2.41
CA VAL A 123 0.64 -19.46 2.60
C VAL A 123 1.01 -19.55 4.08
N ALA A 124 0.77 -18.49 4.85
CA ALA A 124 1.00 -18.49 6.29
C ALA A 124 0.15 -19.54 7.02
N ARG A 125 -1.08 -19.81 6.55
CA ARG A 125 -1.95 -20.86 7.10
C ARG A 125 -1.44 -22.26 6.79
N VAL A 126 -0.88 -22.49 5.59
CA VAL A 126 -0.36 -23.81 5.22
C VAL A 126 0.84 -24.18 6.09
N PHE A 127 1.83 -23.31 6.21
CA PHE A 127 3.03 -23.58 6.99
C PHE A 127 2.85 -23.14 8.45
N THR A 128 2.05 -23.88 9.21
CA THR A 128 1.61 -23.51 10.57
C THR A 128 2.75 -23.24 11.56
N GLY A 129 3.90 -23.92 11.42
CA GLY A 129 5.07 -23.74 12.29
C GLY A 129 6.08 -22.68 11.84
N ALA A 130 5.92 -22.10 10.65
CA ALA A 130 6.94 -21.22 10.08
C ALA A 130 6.96 -19.83 10.74
N PRO A 131 8.14 -19.32 11.16
CA PRO A 131 8.33 -17.91 11.48
C PRO A 131 8.00 -17.03 10.27
N LEU A 132 7.41 -15.85 10.53
CA LEU A 132 7.03 -14.89 9.48
C LEU A 132 7.87 -13.63 9.57
N HIS A 133 8.46 -13.21 8.45
CA HIS A 133 9.08 -11.90 8.27
C HIS A 133 8.23 -11.12 7.27
N VAL A 134 7.58 -10.06 7.73
CA VAL A 134 6.55 -9.37 6.95
C VAL A 134 7.16 -8.16 6.25
N CYS A 135 7.17 -8.12 4.93
CA CYS A 135 7.62 -6.97 4.14
C CYS A 135 6.40 -6.13 3.73
N VAL A 136 6.30 -4.91 4.22
CA VAL A 136 5.24 -3.96 3.85
C VAL A 136 5.79 -2.87 2.95
N GLY A 137 5.17 -2.68 1.79
CA GLY A 137 5.70 -1.81 0.74
C GLY A 137 4.90 -0.55 0.50
N GLY A 138 3.73 -0.38 1.12
CA GLY A 138 2.80 0.69 0.76
C GLY A 138 2.30 1.54 1.93
N PRO A 139 1.87 2.78 1.65
CA PRO A 139 1.34 3.70 2.66
C PRO A 139 0.03 3.21 3.29
N ALA A 140 -0.66 2.23 2.68
CA ALA A 140 -1.82 1.59 3.29
C ALA A 140 -1.44 0.74 4.52
N ASP A 141 -0.22 0.21 4.57
CA ASP A 141 0.29 -0.62 5.67
C ASP A 141 0.65 0.21 6.90
N TYR A 142 0.69 1.54 6.78
CA TYR A 142 0.79 2.40 7.95
C TYR A 142 -0.47 2.36 8.81
N GLY A 143 -1.63 2.02 8.21
CA GLY A 143 -2.88 1.81 8.92
C GLY A 143 -2.87 0.58 9.83
N PRO A 144 -3.97 0.36 10.59
CA PRO A 144 -4.10 -0.80 11.46
C PRO A 144 -4.35 -2.08 10.65
N THR A 145 -4.08 -3.25 11.25
CA THR A 145 -4.42 -4.57 10.69
C THR A 145 -5.87 -4.61 10.19
N ARG A 146 -6.07 -5.06 8.95
CA ARG A 146 -7.28 -4.80 8.16
C ARG A 146 -8.43 -5.73 8.50
N GLY A 147 -8.18 -6.82 9.22
CA GLY A 147 -9.16 -7.82 9.59
C GLY A 147 -8.86 -8.46 10.95
N LYS A 148 -9.64 -9.47 11.31
CA LYS A 148 -9.32 -10.32 12.47
C LYS A 148 -8.22 -11.30 12.04
N LEU A 149 -6.98 -10.98 12.37
CA LEU A 149 -5.89 -11.93 12.20
C LEU A 149 -5.94 -12.96 13.33
N ASP A 150 -5.80 -14.24 12.99
CA ASP A 150 -5.68 -15.30 13.98
C ASP A 150 -4.41 -15.07 14.82
N PRO A 151 -4.49 -15.05 16.17
CA PRO A 151 -3.32 -14.94 17.02
C PRO A 151 -2.24 -15.98 16.74
N LEU A 152 -2.60 -17.19 16.28
CA LEU A 152 -1.64 -18.22 15.86
C LEU A 152 -0.81 -17.79 14.63
N ILE A 153 -1.32 -16.87 13.82
CA ILE A 153 -0.56 -16.26 12.72
C ILE A 153 0.19 -15.04 13.23
N GLY A 154 -0.49 -14.11 13.90
CA GLY A 154 0.11 -12.85 14.34
C GLY A 154 1.32 -13.03 15.27
N THR A 155 1.27 -14.00 16.19
CA THR A 155 2.39 -14.29 17.13
C THR A 155 3.62 -14.94 16.48
N ARG A 156 3.50 -15.43 15.24
CA ARG A 156 4.64 -15.96 14.47
C ARG A 156 5.44 -14.87 13.75
N VAL A 157 4.89 -13.65 13.68
CA VAL A 157 5.57 -12.51 13.07
C VAL A 157 6.77 -12.10 13.92
N ARG A 158 7.96 -12.24 13.33
CA ARG A 158 9.24 -11.91 13.98
C ARG A 158 9.64 -10.46 13.81
N GLN A 159 9.26 -9.86 12.68
CA GLN A 159 9.53 -8.49 12.35
C GLN A 159 8.65 -8.03 11.19
N VAL A 160 8.44 -6.71 11.13
CA VAL A 160 7.84 -6.01 9.99
C VAL A 160 8.92 -5.14 9.36
N LEU A 161 9.31 -5.46 8.13
CA LEU A 161 10.30 -4.76 7.34
C LEU A 161 9.60 -3.78 6.41
N HIS A 162 10.07 -2.54 6.35
CA HIS A 162 9.43 -1.50 5.54
C HIS A 162 10.45 -0.51 4.97
N PRO A 163 10.21 0.07 3.79
CA PRO A 163 10.95 1.25 3.36
C PRO A 163 10.53 2.47 4.21
N ASP A 164 11.43 3.44 4.38
CA ASP A 164 11.13 4.69 5.09
C ASP A 164 10.37 5.68 4.20
N LEU A 165 9.15 5.31 3.81
CA LEU A 165 8.29 6.09 2.90
C LEU A 165 7.81 7.41 3.50
N ILE A 166 7.78 7.48 4.84
CA ILE A 166 7.41 8.67 5.60
C ILE A 166 8.43 8.78 6.73
N PRO A 167 9.43 9.67 6.61
CA PRO A 167 10.57 9.72 7.51
C PRO A 167 10.19 9.68 8.99
N GLY A 168 10.75 8.71 9.71
CA GLY A 168 10.57 8.55 11.16
C GLY A 168 9.22 7.99 11.60
N LEU A 169 8.39 7.52 10.67
CA LEU A 169 7.10 6.89 10.94
C LEU A 169 7.18 5.38 10.69
N ALA A 170 6.71 4.60 11.65
CA ALA A 170 6.63 3.16 11.55
C ALA A 170 5.21 2.70 11.17
N PRO A 171 5.07 1.62 10.38
CA PRO A 171 3.77 1.02 10.11
C PRO A 171 3.03 0.58 11.39
N SER A 172 1.70 0.80 11.44
CA SER A 172 0.88 0.28 12.55
C SER A 172 0.38 -1.14 12.32
N LEU A 173 0.52 -1.68 11.11
CA LEU A 173 0.15 -3.05 10.77
C LEU A 173 0.87 -4.04 11.70
N LEU A 174 0.13 -4.98 12.29
CA LEU A 174 0.61 -6.01 13.22
C LEU A 174 1.18 -5.51 14.56
N ALA A 175 1.10 -4.20 14.85
CA ALA A 175 1.64 -3.65 16.08
C ALA A 175 0.92 -4.18 17.35
N GLU A 176 -0.31 -4.69 17.23
CA GLU A 176 -1.03 -5.38 18.30
C GLU A 176 -0.39 -6.71 18.74
N PHE A 177 0.47 -7.30 17.90
CA PHE A 177 1.22 -8.53 18.22
C PHE A 177 2.63 -8.25 18.76
N GLY A 178 3.01 -6.97 18.92
CA GLY A 178 4.33 -6.58 19.42
C GLY A 178 5.47 -6.87 18.44
N ALA A 179 5.18 -7.09 17.15
CA ALA A 179 6.20 -7.32 16.14
C ALA A 179 7.08 -6.05 15.98
N PRO A 180 8.41 -6.17 16.10
CA PRO A 180 9.30 -5.03 15.90
C PRO A 180 9.28 -4.60 14.44
N THR A 181 9.18 -3.29 14.21
CA THR A 181 9.33 -2.69 12.88
C THR A 181 10.80 -2.36 12.62
N ARG A 182 11.29 -2.68 11.42
CA ARG A 182 12.65 -2.35 10.98
C ARG A 182 12.62 -1.71 9.60
N VAL A 183 13.41 -0.65 9.46
CA VAL A 183 13.56 0.08 8.21
C VAL A 183 14.51 -0.70 7.30
N ILE A 184 14.12 -0.89 6.05
CA ILE A 184 15.00 -1.32 4.96
C ILE A 184 15.78 -0.07 4.49
N PRO A 185 17.12 -0.07 4.60
CA PRO A 185 17.93 1.08 4.20
C PRO A 185 17.68 1.49 2.74
N ALA A 186 17.59 2.80 2.50
CA ALA A 186 17.36 3.35 1.16
C ALA A 186 18.46 2.96 0.17
N ASP A 187 19.72 2.87 0.61
CA ASP A 187 20.85 2.45 -0.23
C ASP A 187 20.74 0.99 -0.68
N ALA A 188 20.30 0.09 0.20
CA ALA A 188 20.04 -1.30 -0.17
C ALA A 188 18.89 -1.39 -1.18
N PHE A 189 17.83 -0.60 -0.97
CA PHE A 189 16.70 -0.52 -1.88
C PHE A 189 17.09 -0.01 -3.27
N ARG A 190 17.86 1.09 -3.34
CA ARG A 190 18.36 1.65 -4.61
C ARG A 190 19.34 0.70 -5.30
N THR A 191 20.24 0.06 -4.58
CA THR A 191 21.17 -0.93 -5.16
C THR A 191 20.44 -2.03 -5.92
N VAL A 192 19.43 -2.65 -5.28
CA VAL A 192 18.63 -3.71 -5.93
C VAL A 192 17.80 -3.15 -7.08
N THR A 193 17.24 -1.96 -6.93
CA THR A 193 16.43 -1.30 -7.97
C THR A 193 17.28 -0.99 -9.21
N GLY A 194 18.50 -0.48 -9.04
CA GLY A 194 19.41 -0.13 -10.13
C GLY A 194 19.82 -1.30 -11.01
N GLU A 195 19.90 -2.51 -10.43
CA GLU A 195 20.13 -3.72 -11.23
C GLU A 195 18.98 -3.98 -12.21
N VAL A 196 17.73 -3.77 -11.78
CA VAL A 196 16.55 -3.90 -12.63
C VAL A 196 16.49 -2.74 -13.62
N ALA A 197 16.76 -1.52 -13.17
CA ALA A 197 16.73 -0.31 -13.99
C ALA A 197 17.64 -0.41 -15.22
N SER A 198 18.80 -1.05 -15.11
CA SER A 198 19.71 -1.23 -16.25
C SER A 198 19.16 -2.07 -17.42
N ALA A 199 18.08 -2.83 -17.20
CA ALA A 199 17.39 -3.58 -18.25
C ALA A 199 16.21 -2.81 -18.87
N VAL A 200 15.85 -1.66 -18.29
CA VAL A 200 14.78 -0.80 -18.78
C VAL A 200 15.32 0.08 -19.91
N THR A 201 14.66 0.05 -21.06
CA THR A 201 15.05 0.81 -22.25
C THR A 201 13.85 1.49 -22.88
N GLY A 202 14.09 2.50 -23.73
CA GLY A 202 13.02 3.17 -24.48
C GLY A 202 12.13 4.11 -23.67
N VAL A 203 12.54 4.49 -22.45
CA VAL A 203 11.82 5.46 -21.62
C VAL A 203 12.50 6.84 -21.75
N PRO A 204 11.78 7.90 -22.18
CA PRO A 204 12.34 9.24 -22.30
C PRO A 204 12.88 9.78 -20.96
N GLU A 205 14.11 10.32 -20.97
CA GLU A 205 14.69 10.96 -19.78
C GLU A 205 13.99 12.30 -19.47
N GLY A 206 13.81 12.61 -18.19
CA GLY A 206 13.26 13.90 -17.74
C GLY A 206 11.77 14.12 -18.04
N ALA A 207 11.06 13.13 -18.59
CA ALA A 207 9.61 13.21 -18.80
C ALA A 207 8.84 13.23 -17.46
N ALA A 208 7.58 13.67 -17.50
CA ALA A 208 6.67 13.49 -16.38
C ALA A 208 6.18 12.04 -16.35
N LEU A 209 6.40 11.34 -15.23
CA LEU A 209 5.97 9.97 -15.03
C LEU A 209 4.62 9.95 -14.30
N VAL A 210 3.57 9.52 -15.00
CA VAL A 210 2.24 9.28 -14.43
C VAL A 210 2.15 7.82 -14.01
N VAL A 211 1.92 7.59 -12.72
CA VAL A 211 1.81 6.24 -12.15
C VAL A 211 0.34 5.82 -12.10
N GLY A 212 0.04 4.75 -12.81
CA GLY A 212 -1.28 4.12 -12.83
C GLY A 212 -1.63 3.54 -11.46
N GLU A 213 -2.79 3.95 -10.94
CA GLU A 213 -3.35 3.43 -9.69
C GLU A 213 -4.77 2.92 -9.92
N ARG A 214 -5.20 1.96 -9.10
CA ARG A 214 -6.57 1.43 -9.08
C ARG A 214 -7.33 1.80 -7.81
N PRO A 215 -7.72 3.06 -7.59
CA PRO A 215 -8.33 3.48 -6.33
C PRO A 215 -9.82 3.20 -6.24
N SER A 216 -10.47 2.79 -7.33
CA SER A 216 -11.90 2.48 -7.42
C SER A 216 -12.11 1.03 -7.87
N ASP A 217 -13.34 0.53 -7.73
CA ASP A 217 -13.74 -0.74 -8.33
C ASP A 217 -14.32 -0.55 -9.74
N THR A 218 -14.38 0.70 -10.22
CA THR A 218 -14.97 1.06 -11.51
C THR A 218 -13.94 1.69 -12.45
N ALA A 219 -13.87 1.19 -13.68
CA ALA A 219 -12.95 1.71 -14.70
C ALA A 219 -13.15 3.21 -14.98
N VAL A 220 -14.41 3.70 -14.94
CA VAL A 220 -14.72 5.12 -15.21
C VAL A 220 -14.06 6.07 -14.21
N GLU A 221 -14.05 5.70 -12.92
CA GLU A 221 -13.40 6.53 -11.91
C GLU A 221 -11.88 6.48 -12.00
N GLU A 222 -11.31 5.32 -12.36
CA GLU A 222 -9.88 5.15 -12.61
C GLU A 222 -9.43 5.99 -13.82
N ASP A 223 -10.16 5.91 -14.93
CA ASP A 223 -9.93 6.68 -16.16
C ASP A 223 -9.97 8.19 -15.90
N ALA A 224 -10.97 8.65 -15.16
CA ALA A 224 -11.10 10.07 -14.81
C ALA A 224 -9.91 10.55 -13.98
N LEU A 225 -9.42 9.72 -13.05
CA LEU A 225 -8.25 10.04 -12.24
C LEU A 225 -6.97 10.08 -13.08
N HIS A 226 -6.72 9.09 -13.94
CA HIS A 226 -5.51 9.10 -14.76
C HIS A 226 -5.51 10.27 -15.75
N ALA A 227 -6.68 10.65 -16.29
CA ALA A 227 -6.81 11.86 -17.09
C ALA A 227 -6.48 13.13 -16.27
N ASP A 228 -6.94 13.24 -15.01
CA ASP A 228 -6.55 14.34 -14.11
C ASP A 228 -5.04 14.36 -13.84
N MET A 229 -4.39 13.20 -13.76
CA MET A 229 -2.94 13.11 -13.59
C MET A 229 -2.18 13.64 -14.81
N VAL A 230 -2.63 13.30 -16.03
CA VAL A 230 -2.06 13.86 -17.27
C VAL A 230 -2.24 15.38 -17.31
N ARG A 231 -3.45 15.89 -17.03
CA ARG A 231 -3.70 17.35 -16.92
C ARG A 231 -2.76 18.02 -15.93
N THR A 232 -2.50 17.36 -14.81
CA THR A 232 -1.63 17.86 -13.76
C THR A 232 -0.16 17.92 -14.18
N ALA A 233 0.31 16.94 -14.97
CA ALA A 233 1.64 16.98 -15.56
C ALA A 233 1.77 18.14 -16.57
N VAL A 234 0.82 18.25 -17.50
CA VAL A 234 0.80 19.32 -18.52
C VAL A 234 0.68 20.70 -17.89
N GLY A 235 -0.18 20.86 -16.87
CA GLY A 235 -0.33 22.11 -16.12
C GLY A 235 0.92 22.55 -15.35
N ARG A 236 1.91 21.66 -15.17
CA ARG A 236 3.24 21.98 -14.64
C ARG A 236 4.29 22.21 -15.73
N GLY A 237 3.89 22.27 -17.00
CA GLY A 237 4.76 22.59 -18.13
C GLY A 237 5.43 21.38 -18.79
N HIS A 238 4.99 20.16 -18.49
CA HIS A 238 5.55 18.95 -19.12
C HIS A 238 4.83 18.62 -20.43
N HIS A 239 5.60 18.48 -21.51
CA HIS A 239 5.11 18.13 -22.85
C HIS A 239 5.39 16.67 -23.25
N HIS A 240 6.28 15.98 -22.53
CA HIS A 240 6.51 14.55 -22.66
C HIS A 240 6.03 13.85 -21.39
N VAL A 241 5.10 12.91 -21.54
CA VAL A 241 4.48 12.16 -20.46
C VAL A 241 4.74 10.67 -20.66
N VAL A 242 5.23 10.00 -19.62
CA VAL A 242 5.31 8.54 -19.55
C VAL A 242 4.20 8.05 -18.64
N PHE A 243 3.33 7.15 -19.14
CA PHE A 243 2.34 6.47 -18.32
C PHE A 243 2.82 5.06 -18.00
N ALA A 244 3.00 4.77 -16.71
CA ALA A 244 3.29 3.45 -16.20
C ALA A 244 2.00 2.81 -15.65
N PRO A 245 1.36 1.86 -16.35
CA PRO A 245 0.12 1.25 -15.89
C PRO A 245 0.30 0.47 -14.58
N HIS A 246 -0.79 0.28 -13.85
CA HIS A 246 -0.77 -0.60 -12.68
C HIS A 246 -0.51 -2.06 -13.11
N PRO A 247 0.34 -2.84 -12.42
CA PRO A 247 0.67 -4.22 -12.81
C PRO A 247 -0.56 -5.12 -13.02
N ALA A 248 -1.54 -5.03 -12.11
CA ALA A 248 -2.81 -5.75 -12.20
C ALA A 248 -3.82 -5.18 -13.23
N SER A 249 -3.44 -4.23 -14.09
CA SER A 249 -4.28 -3.66 -15.15
C SER A 249 -3.42 -3.23 -16.34
N PRO A 250 -3.13 -4.18 -17.26
CA PRO A 250 -2.25 -3.94 -18.39
C PRO A 250 -2.74 -2.81 -19.31
N SER A 251 -1.83 -2.28 -20.11
CA SER A 251 -1.94 -1.07 -20.96
C SER A 251 -3.14 -0.98 -21.92
N ARG A 252 -3.88 -2.08 -22.11
CA ARG A 252 -5.19 -2.09 -22.78
C ARG A 252 -6.23 -1.16 -22.14
N HIS A 253 -6.02 -0.74 -20.89
CA HIS A 253 -6.86 0.23 -20.18
C HIS A 253 -6.35 1.67 -20.23
N ALA A 254 -5.29 1.99 -21.00
CA ALA A 254 -4.78 3.36 -21.12
C ALA A 254 -5.58 4.26 -22.09
N GLY A 255 -6.81 3.89 -22.44
CA GLY A 255 -7.63 4.59 -23.43
C GLY A 255 -7.91 6.05 -23.04
N ALA A 256 -8.33 6.28 -21.79
CA ALA A 256 -8.57 7.62 -21.28
C ALA A 256 -7.30 8.48 -21.23
N VAL A 257 -6.16 7.87 -20.88
CA VAL A 257 -4.85 8.55 -20.85
C VAL A 257 -4.42 8.97 -22.25
N ARG A 258 -4.55 8.09 -23.25
CA ARG A 258 -4.27 8.41 -24.66
C ARG A 258 -5.16 9.52 -25.20
N ALA A 259 -6.47 9.44 -24.94
CA ALA A 259 -7.44 10.44 -25.37
C ALA A 259 -7.14 11.81 -24.76
N GLU A 260 -6.79 11.86 -23.48
CA GLU A 260 -6.48 13.11 -22.79
C GLU A 260 -5.15 13.72 -23.25
N ALA A 261 -4.12 12.91 -23.46
CA ALA A 261 -2.85 13.38 -24.02
C ALA A 261 -3.02 13.97 -25.42
N ALA A 262 -3.78 13.29 -26.29
CA ALA A 262 -4.11 13.78 -27.63
C ALA A 262 -4.89 15.10 -27.58
N ARG A 263 -5.87 15.22 -26.67
CA ARG A 263 -6.65 16.45 -26.46
C ARG A 263 -5.80 17.63 -26.00
N LEU A 264 -4.74 17.36 -25.22
CA LEU A 264 -3.81 18.36 -24.71
C LEU A 264 -2.63 18.64 -25.64
N GLY A 265 -2.47 17.85 -26.73
CA GLY A 265 -1.39 18.01 -27.69
C GLY A 265 0.00 17.70 -27.11
N VAL A 266 0.11 16.68 -26.25
CA VAL A 266 1.38 16.27 -25.61
C VAL A 266 1.80 14.87 -26.03
N ASP A 267 3.11 14.64 -26.03
CA ASP A 267 3.68 13.35 -26.39
C ASP A 267 3.51 12.36 -25.23
N LEU A 268 2.85 11.24 -25.51
CA LEU A 268 2.59 10.19 -24.52
C LEU A 268 3.32 8.90 -24.91
N THR A 269 4.15 8.41 -23.98
CA THR A 269 4.70 7.06 -24.01
C THR A 269 3.93 6.21 -22.99
N VAL A 270 3.23 5.17 -23.44
CA VAL A 270 2.59 4.20 -22.55
C VAL A 270 3.51 2.99 -22.42
N LEU A 271 3.86 2.62 -21.19
CA LEU A 271 4.66 1.42 -20.95
C LEU A 271 3.78 0.18 -21.09
N ASP A 272 4.11 -0.69 -22.03
CA ASP A 272 3.39 -1.94 -22.29
C ASP A 272 3.95 -3.13 -21.51
N THR A 273 5.14 -2.99 -20.94
CA THR A 273 5.80 -4.04 -20.15
C THR A 273 5.73 -3.72 -18.66
N PRO A 274 5.36 -4.68 -17.79
CA PRO A 274 5.37 -4.47 -16.35
C PRO A 274 6.80 -4.31 -15.86
N VAL A 275 7.18 -3.11 -15.47
CA VAL A 275 8.47 -2.80 -14.84
C VAL A 275 8.17 -2.25 -13.45
N PRO A 276 8.92 -2.60 -12.38
CA PRO A 276 8.81 -1.90 -11.11
C PRO A 276 8.94 -0.40 -11.35
N VAL A 277 7.98 0.39 -10.89
CA VAL A 277 7.98 1.84 -11.14
C VAL A 277 9.26 2.50 -10.58
N GLU A 278 9.81 1.91 -9.52
CA GLU A 278 11.06 2.35 -8.91
C GLU A 278 12.25 2.26 -9.86
N ALA A 279 12.29 1.26 -10.75
CA ALA A 279 13.34 1.13 -11.76
C ALA A 279 13.26 2.25 -12.81
N LEU A 280 12.07 2.81 -13.05
CA LEU A 280 11.88 3.96 -13.95
C LEU A 280 12.52 5.23 -13.37
N TYR A 281 12.60 5.37 -12.04
CA TYR A 281 13.22 6.53 -11.40
C TYR A 281 14.71 6.64 -11.73
N GLU A 282 15.41 5.52 -11.76
CA GLU A 282 16.82 5.48 -12.12
C GLU A 282 17.03 5.53 -13.64
N ALA A 283 16.22 4.78 -14.39
CA ALA A 283 16.38 4.66 -15.84
C ALA A 283 16.01 5.95 -16.60
N SER A 284 15.01 6.71 -16.12
CA SER A 284 14.47 7.88 -16.82
C SER A 284 14.62 9.20 -16.06
N ARG A 285 14.96 9.17 -14.77
CA ARG A 285 15.12 10.37 -13.93
C ARG A 285 14.00 11.39 -14.16
N PRO A 286 12.73 11.00 -13.91
CA PRO A 286 11.58 11.80 -14.30
C PRO A 286 11.62 13.17 -13.63
N ALA A 287 11.32 14.23 -14.38
CA ALA A 287 11.31 15.59 -13.83
C ALA A 287 10.12 15.82 -12.86
N LEU A 288 9.10 14.97 -12.93
CA LEU A 288 7.95 14.96 -12.06
C LEU A 288 7.33 13.57 -11.99
N VAL A 289 6.97 13.10 -10.80
CA VAL A 289 6.15 11.89 -10.61
C VAL A 289 4.75 12.29 -10.19
N VAL A 290 3.75 11.93 -11.00
CA VAL A 290 2.34 12.22 -10.73
C VAL A 290 1.63 10.94 -10.30
N GLY A 291 0.92 11.01 -9.18
CA GLY A 291 0.08 9.91 -8.72
C GLY A 291 -0.91 10.38 -7.66
N CYS A 292 -1.55 9.44 -6.98
CA CYS A 292 -2.57 9.72 -5.98
C CYS A 292 -2.07 9.36 -4.57
N ALA A 293 -1.97 8.07 -4.26
CA ALA A 293 -1.52 7.61 -2.95
C ALA A 293 -0.83 6.23 -2.99
N SER A 294 -0.28 5.84 -4.15
CA SER A 294 0.50 4.61 -4.30
C SER A 294 1.86 4.68 -3.61
N ALA A 295 2.41 3.51 -3.28
CA ALA A 295 3.78 3.36 -2.78
C ALA A 295 4.79 4.10 -3.67
N ALA A 296 4.63 4.01 -4.99
CA ALA A 296 5.49 4.64 -5.98
C ALA A 296 5.70 6.13 -5.70
N VAL A 297 4.64 6.91 -5.45
CA VAL A 297 4.75 8.36 -5.23
C VAL A 297 5.51 8.68 -3.94
N PHE A 298 5.26 7.90 -2.87
CA PHE A 298 6.01 8.07 -1.62
C PHE A 298 7.48 7.68 -1.79
N THR A 299 7.76 6.59 -2.51
CA THR A 299 9.12 6.15 -2.82
C THR A 299 9.87 7.22 -3.62
N ALA A 300 9.24 7.80 -4.66
CA ALA A 300 9.82 8.87 -5.46
C ALA A 300 10.24 10.06 -4.59
N SER A 301 9.35 10.49 -3.70
CA SER A 301 9.61 11.63 -2.80
C SER A 301 10.65 11.31 -1.72
N ALA A 302 10.50 10.19 -1.00
CA ALA A 302 11.27 9.92 0.21
C ALA A 302 12.62 9.25 -0.06
N LEU A 303 12.68 8.33 -1.05
CA LEU A 303 13.90 7.54 -1.32
C LEU A 303 14.71 8.08 -2.50
N TYR A 304 14.09 8.82 -3.42
CA TYR A 304 14.76 9.37 -4.60
C TYR A 304 14.81 10.91 -4.63
N GLY A 305 14.11 11.59 -3.72
CA GLY A 305 14.07 13.06 -3.69
C GLY A 305 13.46 13.69 -4.94
N LEU A 306 12.66 12.93 -5.70
CA LEU A 306 12.04 13.39 -6.94
C LEU A 306 10.87 14.34 -6.65
N PRO A 307 10.65 15.37 -7.49
CA PRO A 307 9.43 16.17 -7.42
C PRO A 307 8.19 15.30 -7.63
N VAL A 308 7.19 15.48 -6.78
CA VAL A 308 5.93 14.73 -6.87
C VAL A 308 4.70 15.63 -6.94
N ALA A 309 3.67 15.14 -7.61
CA ALA A 309 2.36 15.76 -7.68
C ALA A 309 1.27 14.78 -7.26
N ARG A 310 0.56 15.12 -6.20
CA ARG A 310 -0.61 14.37 -5.70
C ARG A 310 -1.89 14.84 -6.38
N VAL A 311 -2.69 13.89 -6.88
CA VAL A 311 -3.96 14.11 -7.59
C VAL A 311 -5.08 13.25 -7.00
N GLY A 312 -6.30 13.78 -6.94
CA GLY A 312 -7.52 12.99 -6.69
C GLY A 312 -7.79 12.53 -5.25
N THR A 313 -6.84 12.62 -4.32
CA THR A 313 -7.00 12.05 -2.96
C THR A 313 -8.23 12.58 -2.22
N ARG A 314 -8.56 13.86 -2.39
CA ARG A 314 -9.75 14.48 -1.76
C ARG A 314 -11.04 13.79 -2.20
N ARG A 315 -11.23 13.68 -3.51
CA ARG A 315 -12.43 13.07 -4.11
C ARG A 315 -12.56 11.62 -3.68
N LEU A 316 -11.45 10.87 -3.73
CA LEU A 316 -11.43 9.47 -3.32
C LEU A 316 -11.73 9.31 -1.83
N LEU A 317 -11.20 10.17 -0.97
CA LEU A 317 -11.45 10.11 0.48
C LEU A 317 -12.91 10.39 0.83
N ASP A 318 -13.56 11.30 0.10
CA ASP A 318 -14.97 11.66 0.28
C ASP A 318 -15.92 10.49 -0.10
N GLY A 319 -15.55 9.70 -1.12
CA GLY A 319 -16.29 8.51 -1.56
C GLY A 319 -15.95 7.21 -0.81
N LEU A 320 -14.85 7.18 -0.05
CA LEU A 320 -14.31 5.95 0.51
C LEU A 320 -15.18 5.34 1.62
N THR A 321 -15.75 4.17 1.32
CA THR A 321 -16.56 3.38 2.23
C THR A 321 -16.07 1.92 2.28
N PRO A 322 -16.06 1.25 3.44
CA PRO A 322 -16.37 1.78 4.77
C PRO A 322 -15.26 2.71 5.31
N TYR A 323 -15.51 3.40 6.43
CA TYR A 323 -14.50 4.32 7.03
C TYR A 323 -13.14 3.63 7.28
N HIS A 324 -13.17 2.36 7.69
CA HIS A 324 -11.96 1.58 7.98
C HIS A 324 -11.34 0.92 6.74
N HIS A 325 -11.73 1.33 5.53
CA HIS A 325 -11.14 0.83 4.29
C HIS A 325 -9.61 1.04 4.31
N PRO A 326 -8.79 0.03 3.98
CA PRO A 326 -7.32 0.10 4.12
C PRO A 326 -6.68 1.31 3.44
N ARG A 327 -7.20 1.71 2.26
CA ARG A 327 -6.74 2.90 1.52
C ARG A 327 -6.89 4.23 2.27
N ARG A 328 -7.72 4.31 3.31
CA ARG A 328 -7.89 5.57 4.06
C ARG A 328 -6.56 6.06 4.62
N ALA A 329 -5.75 5.16 5.18
CA ALA A 329 -4.43 5.53 5.71
C ALA A 329 -3.56 6.14 4.61
N ALA A 330 -3.46 5.46 3.46
CA ALA A 330 -2.70 5.96 2.31
C ALA A 330 -3.17 7.34 1.83
N LEU A 331 -4.47 7.54 1.64
CA LEU A 331 -5.03 8.81 1.15
C LEU A 331 -4.81 9.97 2.12
N VAL A 332 -5.00 9.72 3.43
CA VAL A 332 -4.81 10.76 4.45
C VAL A 332 -3.33 11.10 4.61
N LEU A 333 -2.46 10.09 4.64
CA LEU A 333 -1.01 10.32 4.69
C LEU A 333 -0.53 11.07 3.44
N ALA A 334 -1.04 10.73 2.27
CA ALA A 334 -0.73 11.46 1.03
C ALA A 334 -1.14 12.93 1.13
N GLU A 335 -2.33 13.24 1.68
CA GLU A 335 -2.73 14.63 1.93
C GLU A 335 -1.85 15.35 2.95
N ALA A 336 -1.32 14.63 3.95
CA ALA A 336 -0.57 15.21 5.04
C ALA A 336 0.92 15.44 4.72
N VAL A 337 1.58 14.53 4.00
CA VAL A 337 3.05 14.56 3.84
C VAL A 337 3.54 14.83 2.42
N LEU A 338 2.70 14.63 1.39
CA LEU A 338 3.11 14.90 0.01
C LEU A 338 2.79 16.34 -0.39
N PRO A 339 3.65 17.01 -1.18
CA PRO A 339 3.44 18.37 -1.68
C PRO A 339 2.03 18.61 -2.24
N GLY A 340 1.41 19.72 -1.83
CA GLY A 340 0.05 20.11 -2.21
C GLY A 340 -0.30 21.54 -1.74
N VAL A 341 -1.57 21.93 -1.90
CA VAL A 341 -2.05 23.32 -1.70
C VAL A 341 -1.90 23.84 -0.25
N ALA A 342 -1.58 22.98 0.72
CA ALA A 342 -1.05 23.38 2.02
C ALA A 342 -0.33 22.19 2.68
N PRO A 343 0.94 22.30 3.11
CA PRO A 343 1.50 21.35 4.06
C PRO A 343 0.74 21.50 5.37
N VAL A 344 0.32 20.39 5.96
CA VAL A 344 -0.13 20.42 7.34
C VAL A 344 1.14 20.37 8.18
N ASP A 345 1.64 21.53 8.61
CA ASP A 345 2.58 21.59 9.74
C ASP A 345 1.97 20.75 10.86
N GLY A 346 2.55 19.59 11.09
CA GLY A 346 1.79 18.50 11.67
C GLY A 346 2.63 17.53 12.47
N ASP A 347 1.93 16.70 13.21
CA ASP A 347 2.45 15.57 13.95
C ASP A 347 2.02 14.28 13.20
N PRO A 348 2.82 13.78 12.22
CA PRO A 348 2.48 12.57 11.46
C PRO A 348 2.26 11.35 12.36
N ARG A 349 2.95 11.29 13.50
CA ARG A 349 2.81 10.21 14.48
C ARG A 349 1.46 10.29 15.19
N GLY A 350 1.09 11.47 15.67
CA GLY A 350 -0.24 11.72 16.25
C GLY A 350 -1.37 11.52 15.25
N LEU A 351 -1.18 11.95 14.00
CA LEU A 351 -2.11 11.69 12.90
C LEU A 351 -2.29 10.20 12.69
N LEU A 352 -1.20 9.44 12.62
CA LEU A 352 -1.26 8.00 12.43
C LEU A 352 -1.94 7.28 13.61
N ALA A 353 -1.62 7.66 14.84
CA ALA A 353 -2.26 7.12 16.04
C ALA A 353 -3.78 7.39 16.03
N ALA A 354 -4.18 8.61 15.69
CA ALA A 354 -5.58 8.99 15.53
C ALA A 354 -6.28 8.21 14.40
N LEU A 355 -5.63 8.06 13.25
CA LEU A 355 -6.14 7.26 12.12
C LEU A 355 -6.31 5.79 12.51
N ALA A 356 -5.28 5.15 13.06
CA ALA A 356 -5.32 3.75 13.45
C ALA A 356 -6.44 3.49 14.47
N PHE A 357 -6.53 4.32 15.52
CA PHE A 357 -7.57 4.19 16.53
C PHE A 357 -8.98 4.44 15.95
N THR A 358 -9.16 5.51 15.17
CA THR A 358 -10.48 5.84 14.62
C THR A 358 -10.91 4.84 13.56
N MET A 359 -9.99 4.24 12.79
CA MET A 359 -10.32 3.19 11.83
C MET A 359 -10.73 1.91 12.56
N ARG A 360 -9.93 1.43 13.50
CA ARG A 360 -10.18 0.16 14.21
C ARG A 360 -9.83 0.26 15.72
N PRO A 361 -10.71 0.83 16.54
CA PRO A 361 -10.42 1.10 17.96
C PRO A 361 -10.22 -0.18 18.79
N GLN A 362 -10.73 -1.33 18.33
CA GLN A 362 -10.57 -2.61 19.00
C GLN A 362 -9.20 -3.25 18.78
N VAL A 363 -8.49 -2.91 17.69
CA VAL A 363 -7.20 -3.53 17.35
C VAL A 363 -6.09 -3.00 18.26
N ARG A 364 -6.07 -1.68 18.48
CA ARG A 364 -5.14 -1.03 19.43
C ARG A 364 -5.86 -0.04 20.34
N PRO A 365 -6.58 -0.52 21.38
CA PRO A 365 -7.31 0.35 22.30
C PRO A 365 -6.41 1.37 23.03
N SER A 366 -5.13 1.03 23.21
CA SER A 366 -4.14 1.90 23.87
C SER A 366 -3.87 3.21 23.12
N LEU A 367 -4.16 3.28 21.82
CA LEU A 367 -3.99 4.52 21.03
C LEU A 367 -5.05 5.60 21.32
N ARG A 368 -6.03 5.31 22.18
CA ARG A 368 -7.12 6.25 22.48
C ARG A 368 -6.61 7.60 22.98
N ALA A 369 -5.68 7.60 23.94
CA ALA A 369 -5.18 8.84 24.54
C ALA A 369 -4.43 9.72 23.54
N ASP A 370 -3.65 9.11 22.65
CA ASP A 370 -2.93 9.83 21.60
C ASP A 370 -3.90 10.37 20.53
N ALA A 371 -4.92 9.58 20.17
CA ALA A 371 -5.99 10.03 19.29
C ALA A 371 -6.76 11.23 19.87
N GLU A 372 -7.10 11.21 21.16
CA GLU A 372 -7.76 12.32 21.84
C GLU A 372 -6.88 13.57 21.86
N ARG A 373 -5.58 13.43 22.15
CA ARG A 373 -4.62 14.54 22.15
C ARG A 373 -4.49 15.20 20.77
N TYR A 374 -4.28 14.39 19.73
CA TYR A 374 -4.15 14.87 18.36
C TYR A 374 -5.43 15.59 17.90
N LEU A 375 -6.60 14.99 18.15
CA LEU A 375 -7.87 15.57 17.72
C LEU A 375 -8.23 16.86 18.50
N ALA A 376 -7.83 16.96 19.77
CA ALA A 376 -8.05 18.15 20.59
C ALA A 376 -7.22 19.36 20.14
N ALA A 377 -6.04 19.14 19.54
CA ALA A 377 -5.20 20.23 19.01
C ALA A 377 -5.88 21.00 17.87
N GLY A 378 -6.85 20.40 17.17
CA GLY A 378 -7.70 21.08 16.19
C GLY A 378 -7.04 21.41 14.84
N ALA A 379 -5.74 21.14 14.68
CA ALA A 379 -4.98 21.33 13.45
C ALA A 379 -5.04 20.09 12.54
N TRP A 380 -6.23 19.77 12.02
CA TRP A 380 -6.45 18.63 11.11
C TRP A 380 -7.64 18.87 10.17
N ASP A 381 -7.63 18.22 9.00
CA ASP A 381 -8.74 18.32 8.05
C ASP A 381 -9.93 17.44 8.48
N ARG A 382 -11.12 18.02 8.51
CA ARG A 382 -12.36 17.34 8.91
C ARG A 382 -12.74 16.14 8.04
N ARG A 383 -12.24 16.05 6.81
CA ARG A 383 -12.44 14.93 5.88
C ARG A 383 -11.71 13.66 6.34
N TRP A 384 -10.59 13.81 7.05
CA TRP A 384 -9.83 12.70 7.60
C TRP A 384 -10.60 11.98 8.70
N PHE A 385 -11.34 12.76 9.51
CA PHE A 385 -12.11 12.28 10.65
C PHE A 385 -13.56 12.80 10.61
N PRO A 386 -14.47 12.11 9.89
CA PRO A 386 -15.86 12.49 9.79
C PRO A 386 -16.50 12.65 11.18
N ARG A 387 -17.20 13.77 11.38
CA ARG A 387 -17.85 14.11 12.66
C ARG A 387 -18.71 12.96 13.23
N ARG A 388 -19.39 12.21 12.37
CA ARG A 388 -20.19 11.04 12.77
C ARG A 388 -19.31 9.97 13.44
N ARG A 389 -18.12 9.70 12.89
CA ARG A 389 -17.18 8.72 13.43
C ARG A 389 -16.64 9.17 14.79
N LEU A 390 -16.20 10.43 14.89
CA LEU A 390 -15.71 11.00 16.15
C LEU A 390 -16.79 10.98 17.25
N THR A 391 -18.03 11.32 16.88
CA THR A 391 -19.19 11.24 17.80
C THR A 391 -19.43 9.82 18.30
N ALA A 392 -19.37 8.83 17.40
CA ALA A 392 -19.59 7.42 17.77
C ALA A 392 -18.50 6.88 18.72
N LEU A 393 -17.27 7.38 18.62
CA LEU A 393 -16.15 6.99 19.47
C LEU A 393 -15.98 7.86 20.73
N GLY A 394 -16.81 8.92 20.86
CA GLY A 394 -16.72 9.89 21.94
C GLY A 394 -15.42 10.69 21.94
N LEU A 395 -14.86 10.97 20.75
CA LEU A 395 -13.59 11.68 20.57
C LEU A 395 -13.81 13.19 20.34
N PRO A 396 -12.79 14.04 20.60
CA PRO A 396 -12.81 15.46 20.27
C PRO A 396 -13.17 15.71 18.80
N GLY A 397 -13.89 16.79 18.51
CA GLY A 397 -14.46 17.07 17.19
C GLY A 397 -15.82 16.38 16.89
N GLY A 398 -16.24 15.43 17.73
CA GLY A 398 -17.59 14.85 17.72
C GLY A 398 -18.65 15.71 18.40
N VAL A 399 -19.91 15.28 18.39
CA VAL A 399 -20.97 15.84 19.25
C VAL A 399 -20.75 15.33 20.68
N PRO A 400 -20.65 16.20 21.71
CA PRO A 400 -20.50 15.75 23.09
C PRO A 400 -21.60 14.76 23.49
N ARG A 401 -21.26 13.71 24.27
CA ARG A 401 -22.24 12.68 24.71
C ARG A 401 -23.47 13.28 25.40
N ARG A 402 -23.27 14.33 26.19
CA ARG A 402 -24.34 15.10 26.86
C ARG A 402 -25.32 15.76 25.89
N LEU A 403 -24.92 15.95 24.64
CA LEU A 403 -25.70 16.59 23.57
C LEU A 403 -26.12 15.61 22.46
N ALA A 404 -25.87 14.30 22.64
CA ALA A 404 -26.19 13.27 21.65
C ALA A 404 -27.71 13.12 21.40
N PHE A 405 -28.57 13.65 22.28
CA PHE A 405 -30.02 13.68 22.13
C PHE A 405 -30.52 14.77 21.16
N LEU A 406 -29.72 15.82 20.92
CA LEU A 406 -30.12 17.00 20.12
C LEU A 406 -30.51 16.70 18.66
N PRO A 407 -29.84 15.77 17.92
CA PRO A 407 -30.22 15.47 16.54
C PRO A 407 -31.60 14.82 16.42
N ARG A 408 -32.00 14.06 17.45
CA ARG A 408 -33.27 13.31 17.50
C ARG A 408 -34.45 14.18 17.99
N SER A 409 -34.19 15.24 18.76
CA SER A 409 -35.22 16.17 19.21
C SER A 409 -35.57 17.22 18.15
N ARG A 410 -36.82 17.23 17.68
CA ARG A 410 -37.36 18.27 16.77
C ARG A 410 -37.33 19.66 17.41
N VAL A 411 -37.55 19.74 18.72
CA VAL A 411 -37.56 20.98 19.50
C VAL A 411 -36.15 21.55 19.60
N ALA A 412 -35.16 20.72 19.94
CA ALA A 412 -33.78 21.16 20.05
C ALA A 412 -33.20 21.65 18.71
N ARG A 413 -33.57 21.00 17.58
CA ARG A 413 -33.20 21.48 16.24
C ARG A 413 -33.77 22.85 15.91
N ARG A 414 -35.01 23.16 16.30
CA ARG A 414 -35.62 24.49 16.13
C ARG A 414 -34.90 25.55 16.96
N VAL A 415 -34.55 25.23 18.21
CA VAL A 415 -33.83 26.14 19.12
C VAL A 415 -32.42 26.43 18.59
N VAL A 416 -31.66 25.43 18.16
CA VAL A 416 -30.31 25.61 17.58
C VAL A 416 -30.36 26.41 16.28
N ARG A 417 -31.37 26.20 15.42
CA ARG A 417 -31.56 26.99 14.19
C ARG A 417 -31.90 28.46 14.49
N ARG A 418 -32.77 28.73 15.47
CA ARG A 418 -33.06 30.09 15.93
C ARG A 418 -31.83 30.76 16.54
N ALA A 419 -31.07 30.06 17.38
CA ALA A 419 -29.84 30.60 17.96
C ALA A 419 -28.77 30.93 16.91
N ARG A 420 -28.61 30.09 15.86
CA ARG A 420 -27.73 30.39 14.72
C ARG A 420 -28.21 31.59 13.89
N ALA A 421 -29.53 31.72 13.68
CA ALA A 421 -30.10 32.85 12.95
C ALA A 421 -29.90 34.17 13.71
N ILE A 422 -30.09 34.16 15.03
CA ILE A 422 -29.84 35.32 15.90
C ILE A 422 -28.35 35.68 15.90
N ARG A 423 -27.46 34.70 16.03
CA ARG A 423 -26.00 34.95 16.00
C ARG A 423 -25.50 35.50 14.66
N LYS A 424 -26.19 35.18 13.56
CA LYS A 424 -25.92 35.73 12.22
C LYS A 424 -26.49 37.15 12.03
N ALA A 425 -27.53 37.51 12.80
CA ALA A 425 -28.11 38.85 12.82
C ALA A 425 -27.34 39.82 13.73
N VAL A 426 -26.70 39.31 14.79
CA VAL A 426 -25.90 40.11 15.74
C VAL A 426 -24.44 40.29 15.28
N GLY A 427 -23.99 39.53 14.27
CA GLY A 427 -22.66 39.65 13.66
C GLY A 427 -22.64 40.43 12.34
N ARG A 428 -23.62 41.32 12.11
CA ARG A 428 -23.65 42.27 10.99
C ARG A 428 -23.41 43.67 11.50
#